data_AF-A0A953XBI5-F1
#
_entry.id   AF-A0A953XBI5-F1
#
_cell.length_a   1.000
_cell.length_b   1.000
_cell.length_c   1.000
_cell.angle_alpha   90.00
_cell.angle_beta   90.00
_cell.angle_gamma   90.00
#
_symmetry.space_group_name_H-M   'P 1'
#
loop_
_entity.id
_entity.type
_entity.pdbx_description
1 polymer ?
#
loop_
_entity_poly.entity_id
_entity_poly.type
_entity_poly.pdbx_seq_one_letter_code
_entity_poly.pdbx_strand_id
1 'polypeptide(L)'
;MPLDDLRLRQIATVGRLSRPLGAAVALAGLLGFVAVVAAALGAHGPLAEVEETRRSIQAIASVTGLHAVALLVLTVLQQMLAFGLARRLAGIGALLFGAGAVLFAAGVVAGLAGVSALGPLAPIGGGTLMLGWLACVGVGLASMLRR
;
A
#
# COMPACT_ATOMS: atom_id res chain seq x y z
N MET A 1 -10.64 -16.11 -39.62
CA MET A 1 -10.73 -15.66 -38.21
C MET A 1 -11.53 -14.37 -38.20
N PRO A 2 -12.70 -14.29 -37.55
CA PRO A 2 -13.57 -13.10 -37.62
C PRO A 2 -13.03 -11.97 -36.74
N LEU A 3 -13.07 -10.74 -37.24
CA LEU A 3 -12.57 -9.54 -36.56
C LEU A 3 -13.31 -9.22 -35.23
N ASP A 4 -14.52 -9.75 -35.05
CA ASP A 4 -15.34 -9.59 -33.85
C ASP A 4 -14.73 -10.27 -32.62
N ASP A 5 -14.13 -11.44 -32.81
CA ASP A 5 -13.53 -12.22 -31.73
C ASP A 5 -12.25 -11.55 -31.19
N LEU A 6 -11.51 -10.84 -32.07
CA LEU A 6 -10.36 -10.03 -31.68
C LEU A 6 -10.75 -8.81 -30.86
N ARG A 7 -11.84 -8.10 -31.24
CA ARG A 7 -12.34 -6.95 -30.47
C ARG A 7 -12.88 -7.35 -29.10
N LEU A 8 -13.61 -8.46 -29.02
CA LEU A 8 -14.12 -8.99 -27.75
C LEU A 8 -12.98 -9.41 -26.81
N ARG A 9 -11.94 -10.07 -27.34
CA ARG A 9 -10.73 -10.40 -26.57
C ARG A 9 -9.98 -9.16 -26.11
N GLN A 10 -9.88 -8.13 -26.94
CA GLN A 10 -9.21 -6.87 -26.59
C GLN A 10 -9.94 -6.13 -25.46
N ILE A 11 -11.28 -6.00 -25.55
CA ILE A 11 -12.10 -5.35 -24.51
C ILE A 11 -12.06 -6.15 -23.19
N ALA A 12 -12.17 -7.47 -23.25
CA ALA A 12 -12.10 -8.32 -22.07
C ALA A 12 -10.70 -8.31 -21.40
N THR A 13 -9.63 -8.11 -22.19
CA THR A 13 -8.25 -8.02 -21.67
C THR A 13 -7.99 -6.66 -21.02
N VAL A 14 -8.45 -5.57 -21.64
CA VAL A 14 -8.42 -4.22 -21.05
C VAL A 14 -9.23 -4.16 -19.76
N GLY A 15 -10.43 -4.77 -19.74
CA GLY A 15 -11.30 -4.85 -18.55
C GLY A 15 -10.81 -5.78 -17.43
N ARG A 16 -9.86 -6.69 -17.71
CA ARG A 16 -9.20 -7.53 -16.68
C ARG A 16 -8.00 -6.83 -16.05
N LEU A 17 -7.29 -6.00 -16.82
CA LEU A 17 -6.15 -5.23 -16.34
C LEU A 17 -6.57 -3.96 -15.56
N SER A 18 -7.75 -3.40 -15.83
CA SER A 18 -8.26 -2.21 -15.14
C SER A 18 -8.71 -2.45 -13.69
N ARG A 19 -9.14 -3.68 -13.36
CA ARG A 19 -9.62 -4.06 -12.02
C ARG A 19 -8.54 -4.04 -10.93
N PRO A 20 -7.37 -4.68 -11.09
CA PRO A 20 -6.35 -4.67 -10.04
C PRO A 20 -5.77 -3.27 -9.81
N LEU A 21 -5.66 -2.46 -10.87
CA LEU A 21 -5.27 -1.05 -10.77
C LEU A 21 -6.29 -0.25 -9.96
N GLY A 22 -7.58 -0.35 -10.28
CA GLY A 22 -8.64 0.34 -9.55
C GLY A 22 -8.70 -0.05 -8.08
N ALA A 23 -8.53 -1.34 -7.76
CA ALA A 23 -8.50 -1.82 -6.38
C ALA A 23 -7.31 -1.27 -5.60
N ALA A 24 -6.11 -1.24 -6.20
CA ALA A 24 -4.92 -0.70 -5.55
C ALA A 24 -5.05 0.81 -5.27
N VAL A 25 -5.62 1.58 -6.21
CA VAL A 25 -5.89 3.01 -6.02
C VAL A 25 -6.94 3.23 -4.93
N ALA A 26 -8.02 2.45 -4.91
CA ALA A 26 -9.04 2.54 -3.86
C ALA A 26 -8.46 2.23 -2.47
N LEU A 27 -7.62 1.20 -2.37
CA LEU A 27 -6.93 0.86 -1.13
C LEU A 27 -5.98 1.98 -0.68
N ALA A 28 -5.19 2.54 -1.60
CA ALA A 28 -4.33 3.69 -1.29
C ALA A 28 -5.13 4.89 -0.77
N GLY A 29 -6.27 5.21 -1.41
CA GLY A 29 -7.17 6.26 -0.96
C GLY A 29 -7.73 6.00 0.44
N LEU A 30 -8.17 4.78 0.71
CA LEU A 30 -8.67 4.39 2.03
C LEU A 30 -7.60 4.50 3.11
N LEU A 31 -6.39 4.00 2.84
CA LEU A 31 -5.26 4.08 3.78
C LEU A 31 -4.86 5.54 4.03
N GLY A 32 -4.84 6.38 2.99
CA GLY A 32 -4.60 7.82 3.13
C GLY A 32 -5.68 8.51 3.97
N PHE A 33 -6.95 8.18 3.75
CA PHE A 33 -8.06 8.67 4.58
C PHE A 33 -7.89 8.27 6.06
N VAL A 34 -7.62 6.99 6.33
CA VAL A 34 -7.36 6.50 7.70
C VAL A 34 -6.18 7.24 8.34
N ALA A 35 -5.11 7.49 7.58
CA ALA A 35 -3.96 8.23 8.07
C ALA A 35 -4.31 9.68 8.45
N VAL A 36 -5.14 10.37 7.66
CA VAL A 36 -5.62 11.73 7.97
C VAL A 36 -6.52 11.74 9.21
N VAL A 37 -7.45 10.78 9.31
CA VAL A 37 -8.29 10.62 10.52
C VAL A 37 -7.43 10.39 11.76
N ALA A 38 -6.45 9.48 11.67
CA ALA A 38 -5.52 9.21 12.76
C ALA A 38 -4.71 10.47 13.13
N ALA A 39 -4.21 11.24 12.15
CA ALA A 39 -3.50 12.49 12.41
C ALA A 39 -4.37 13.49 13.18
N ALA A 40 -5.63 13.67 12.75
CA ALA A 40 -6.57 14.57 13.41
C ALA A 40 -6.89 14.12 14.84
N LEU A 41 -7.16 12.82 15.05
CA LEU A 41 -7.43 12.26 16.37
C LEU A 41 -6.22 12.36 17.32
N GLY A 42 -5.01 12.13 16.79
CA GLY A 42 -3.77 12.22 17.55
C GLY A 42 -3.27 13.66 17.82
N ALA A 43 -3.86 14.67 17.18
CA ALA A 43 -3.51 16.08 17.38
C ALA A 43 -4.56 16.85 18.19
N HIS A 44 -5.85 16.57 17.94
CA HIS A 44 -6.96 17.35 18.49
C HIS A 44 -8.10 16.50 19.05
N GLY A 45 -8.02 15.17 18.94
CA GLY A 45 -9.08 14.28 19.39
C GLY A 45 -9.03 13.96 20.88
N PRO A 46 -10.08 13.30 21.42
CA PRO A 46 -10.14 12.88 22.83
C PRO A 46 -8.98 11.98 23.26
N LEU A 47 -8.35 11.30 22.30
CA LEU A 47 -7.25 10.36 22.51
C LEU A 47 -5.89 11.07 22.63
N ALA A 48 -5.84 12.40 22.46
CA ALA A 48 -4.63 13.20 22.58
C ALA A 48 -4.17 13.40 24.03
N GLU A 49 -5.06 13.22 25.02
CA GLU A 49 -4.73 13.41 26.45
C GLU A 49 -3.86 12.28 27.02
N VAL A 50 -3.96 11.08 26.44
CA VAL A 50 -3.16 9.92 26.86
C VAL A 50 -1.95 9.78 25.94
N GLU A 51 -0.77 10.14 26.45
CA GLU A 51 0.47 10.23 25.67
C GLU A 51 0.81 8.95 24.88
N GLU A 52 0.65 7.76 25.49
CA GLU A 52 0.94 6.49 24.83
C GLU A 52 -0.05 6.17 23.69
N THR A 53 -1.34 6.41 23.94
CA THR A 53 -2.39 6.28 22.93
C THR A 53 -2.16 7.26 21.78
N ARG A 54 -1.83 8.51 22.10
CA ARG A 54 -1.50 9.55 21.13
C ARG A 54 -0.34 9.13 20.23
N ARG A 55 0.75 8.62 20.80
CA ARG A 55 1.91 8.12 20.03
C ARG A 55 1.52 6.98 19.09
N SER A 56 0.73 6.03 19.58
CA SER A 56 0.27 4.90 18.77
C SER A 56 -0.59 5.36 17.59
N ILE A 57 -1.50 6.30 17.80
CA ILE A 57 -2.34 6.86 16.75
C ILE A 57 -1.51 7.69 15.75
N GLN A 58 -0.55 8.48 16.23
CA GLN A 58 0.37 9.21 15.36
C GLN A 58 1.29 8.28 14.54
N ALA A 59 1.61 7.10 15.08
CA ALA A 59 2.30 6.06 14.32
C ALA A 59 1.44 5.53 13.15
N ILE A 60 0.14 5.30 13.37
CA ILE A 60 -0.79 4.96 12.27
C ILE A 60 -0.79 6.07 11.23
N ALA A 61 -0.95 7.33 11.64
CA ALA A 61 -0.98 8.46 10.73
C ALA A 61 0.26 8.53 9.82
N SER A 62 1.44 8.51 10.43
CA SER A 62 2.72 8.65 9.71
C SER A 62 3.05 7.42 8.87
N VAL A 63 3.00 6.22 9.45
CA VAL A 63 3.39 4.98 8.78
C VAL A 63 2.36 4.62 7.71
N THR A 64 1.07 4.56 8.01
CA THR A 64 0.05 4.21 7.01
C THR A 64 -0.02 5.28 5.91
N GLY A 65 0.09 6.57 6.26
CA GLY A 65 0.01 7.68 5.31
C GLY A 65 1.13 7.67 4.26
N LEU A 66 2.40 7.56 4.71
CA LEU A 66 3.54 7.50 3.79
C LEU A 66 3.44 6.33 2.81
N HIS A 67 3.04 5.16 3.31
CA HIS A 67 3.00 3.94 2.49
C HIS A 67 1.75 3.87 1.62
N ALA A 68 0.67 4.58 1.95
CA ALA A 68 -0.45 4.81 1.04
C ALA A 68 -0.01 5.60 -0.20
N VAL A 69 0.79 6.65 -0.02
CA VAL A 69 1.38 7.41 -1.14
C VAL A 69 2.33 6.54 -1.95
N ALA A 70 3.21 5.77 -1.29
CA ALA A 70 4.12 4.87 -1.97
C ALA A 70 3.40 3.78 -2.79
N LEU A 71 2.30 3.21 -2.26
CA LEU A 71 1.41 2.31 -2.98
C LEU A 71 0.83 2.99 -4.23
N LEU A 72 0.29 4.20 -4.11
CA LEU A 72 -0.27 4.94 -5.24
C LEU A 72 0.80 5.19 -6.32
N VAL A 73 1.99 5.63 -5.93
CA VAL A 73 3.11 5.91 -6.83
C VAL A 73 3.54 4.65 -7.58
N LEU A 74 3.82 3.54 -6.88
CA LEU A 74 4.24 2.29 -7.55
C LEU A 74 3.14 1.72 -8.45
N THR A 75 1.88 1.86 -8.04
CA THR A 75 0.73 1.43 -8.84
C THR A 75 0.67 2.16 -10.19
N VAL A 76 0.89 3.48 -10.19
CA VAL A 76 0.96 4.29 -11.42
C VAL A 76 2.23 3.98 -12.21
N LEU A 77 3.39 3.95 -11.55
CA LEU A 77 4.69 3.67 -12.17
C LEU A 77 4.70 2.32 -12.90
N GLN A 78 4.06 1.29 -12.32
CA GLN A 78 3.93 -0.02 -12.93
C GLN A 78 3.26 0.03 -14.32
N GLN A 79 2.34 0.97 -14.56
CA GLN A 79 1.69 1.12 -15.87
C GLN A 79 2.59 1.80 -16.91
N MET A 80 3.57 2.59 -16.45
CA MET A 80 4.52 3.29 -17.31
C MET A 80 5.75 2.44 -17.67
N LEU A 81 6.03 1.41 -16.87
CA LEU A 81 7.17 0.52 -17.09
C LEU A 81 6.92 -0.50 -18.19
N ALA A 82 7.90 -0.71 -19.07
CA ALA A 82 7.89 -1.80 -20.04
C ALA A 82 7.82 -3.17 -19.34
N PHE A 83 7.24 -4.17 -20.02
CA PHE A 83 7.16 -5.54 -19.52
C PHE A 83 8.55 -6.06 -19.10
N GLY A 84 8.63 -6.72 -17.94
CA GLY A 84 9.83 -7.37 -17.41
C GLY A 84 10.06 -7.07 -15.92
N LEU A 85 11.30 -7.26 -15.44
CA LEU A 85 11.63 -7.25 -14.02
C LEU A 85 11.19 -5.98 -13.27
N ALA A 86 11.56 -4.80 -13.76
CA ALA A 86 11.17 -3.52 -13.13
C ALA A 86 9.65 -3.40 -12.91
N ARG A 87 8.84 -3.72 -13.93
CA ARG A 87 7.37 -3.69 -13.83
C ARG A 87 6.85 -4.71 -12.81
N ARG A 88 7.43 -5.91 -12.77
CA ARG A 88 7.06 -6.95 -11.80
C ARG A 88 7.38 -6.52 -10.37
N LEU A 89 8.57 -5.94 -10.15
CA LEU A 89 8.99 -5.42 -8.86
C LEU A 89 8.10 -4.25 -8.40
N ALA A 90 7.67 -3.37 -9.30
CA ALA A 90 6.74 -2.29 -8.98
C ALA A 90 5.39 -2.84 -8.48
N GLY A 91 4.85 -3.87 -9.14
CA GLY A 91 3.63 -4.53 -8.68
C GLY A 91 3.77 -5.26 -7.34
N ILE A 92 4.90 -5.94 -7.11
CA ILE A 92 5.21 -6.57 -5.82
C ILE A 92 5.33 -5.51 -4.71
N GLY A 93 6.05 -4.41 -4.98
CA GLY A 93 6.21 -3.31 -4.02
C GLY A 93 4.88 -2.66 -3.67
N ALA A 94 4.01 -2.42 -4.66
CA ALA A 94 2.65 -1.95 -4.43
C ALA A 94 1.88 -2.88 -3.48
N LEU A 95 1.88 -4.19 -3.76
CA LEU A 95 1.23 -5.18 -2.89
C LEU A 95 1.78 -5.16 -1.46
N LEU A 96 3.10 -5.10 -1.30
CA LEU A 96 3.77 -5.07 0.00
C LEU A 96 3.42 -3.81 0.79
N PHE A 97 3.37 -2.65 0.14
CA PHE A 97 2.94 -1.42 0.81
C PHE A 97 1.48 -1.48 1.26
N GLY A 98 0.57 -1.96 0.40
CA GLY A 98 -0.83 -2.12 0.76
C GLY A 98 -1.03 -3.09 1.93
N ALA A 99 -0.47 -4.31 1.82
CA ALA A 99 -0.60 -5.33 2.86
C ALA A 99 0.08 -4.91 4.17
N GLY A 100 1.31 -4.39 4.09
CA GLY A 100 2.06 -3.96 5.25
C GLY A 100 1.38 -2.81 6.00
N ALA A 101 0.80 -1.84 5.28
CA ALA A 101 0.10 -0.71 5.91
C ALA A 101 -1.19 -1.14 6.62
N VAL A 102 -1.94 -2.10 6.05
CA VAL A 102 -3.12 -2.70 6.69
C VAL A 102 -2.73 -3.47 7.95
N LEU A 103 -1.73 -4.35 7.86
CA LEU A 103 -1.26 -5.14 8.99
C LEU A 103 -0.73 -4.25 10.11
N PHE A 104 0.03 -3.21 9.76
CA PHE A 104 0.58 -2.26 10.71
C PHE A 104 -0.54 -1.53 11.48
N ALA A 105 -1.49 -0.92 10.75
CA ALA A 105 -2.60 -0.22 11.37
C ALA A 105 -3.47 -1.15 12.23
N ALA A 106 -3.79 -2.34 11.73
CA ALA A 106 -4.57 -3.34 12.45
C ALA A 106 -3.88 -3.79 13.75
N GLY A 107 -2.56 -4.01 13.70
CA GLY A 107 -1.77 -4.40 14.88
C GLY A 107 -1.72 -3.31 15.93
N VAL A 108 -1.57 -2.04 15.53
CA VAL A 108 -1.61 -0.92 16.49
C VAL A 108 -2.99 -0.78 17.12
N VAL A 109 -4.07 -0.85 16.32
CA VAL A 109 -5.45 -0.81 16.84
C VAL A 109 -5.71 -1.97 17.80
N ALA A 110 -5.27 -3.18 17.46
CA ALA A 110 -5.44 -4.34 18.34
C ALA A 110 -4.66 -4.21 19.66
N GLY A 111 -3.45 -3.63 19.61
CA GLY A 111 -2.67 -3.30 20.80
C GLY A 111 -3.38 -2.30 21.70
N LEU A 112 -3.95 -1.24 21.13
CA LEU A 112 -4.76 -0.26 21.87
C LEU A 112 -6.04 -0.87 22.47
N ALA A 113 -6.62 -1.86 21.80
CA ALA A 113 -7.78 -2.61 22.28
C ALA A 113 -7.43 -3.70 23.31
N GLY A 114 -6.16 -3.88 23.66
CA GLY A 114 -5.70 -4.90 24.60
C GLY A 114 -5.74 -6.34 24.06
N VAL A 115 -5.86 -6.52 22.75
CA VAL A 115 -5.93 -7.84 22.10
C VAL A 115 -4.51 -8.36 21.85
N SER A 116 -3.88 -8.89 22.90
CA SER A 116 -2.47 -9.32 22.92
C SER A 116 -2.10 -10.34 21.84
N ALA A 117 -3.01 -11.24 21.47
CA ALA A 117 -2.81 -12.25 20.42
C ALA A 117 -2.52 -11.64 19.03
N LEU A 118 -2.93 -10.39 18.79
CA LEU A 118 -2.73 -9.68 17.53
C LEU A 118 -1.58 -8.67 17.60
N GLY A 119 -0.89 -8.56 18.74
CA GLY A 119 0.25 -7.66 18.94
C GLY A 119 1.37 -7.80 17.88
N PRO A 120 1.72 -9.01 17.41
CA PRO A 120 2.74 -9.19 16.38
C PRO A 120 2.36 -8.63 14.99
N LEU A 121 1.10 -8.28 14.74
CA LEU A 121 0.71 -7.75 13.41
C LEU A 121 1.41 -6.44 13.07
N ALA A 122 1.65 -5.57 14.05
CA ALA A 122 2.36 -4.31 13.83
C ALA A 122 3.82 -4.52 13.36
N PRO A 123 4.67 -5.31 14.05
CA PRO A 123 6.02 -5.59 13.57
C PRO A 123 6.05 -6.38 12.26
N ILE A 124 5.12 -7.32 12.04
CA ILE A 124 4.99 -8.03 10.75
C ILE A 124 4.64 -7.03 9.63
N GLY A 125 3.70 -6.12 9.88
CA GLY A 125 3.34 -5.05 8.96
C GLY A 125 4.55 -4.16 8.63
N GLY A 126 5.27 -3.70 9.66
CA GLY A 126 6.50 -2.91 9.50
C GLY A 126 7.56 -3.62 8.66
N GLY A 127 7.83 -4.91 8.92
CA GLY A 127 8.76 -5.71 8.10
C GLY A 127 8.29 -5.85 6.65
N THR A 128 6.98 -6.02 6.43
CA THR A 128 6.39 -6.08 5.08
C THR A 128 6.58 -4.75 4.33
N LEU A 129 6.43 -3.61 5.01
CA LEU A 129 6.69 -2.28 4.45
C LEU A 129 8.17 -2.10 4.08
N MET A 130 9.10 -2.57 4.90
CA MET A 130 10.54 -2.57 4.58
C MET A 130 10.84 -3.34 3.29
N LEU A 131 10.23 -4.52 3.11
CA LEU A 131 10.34 -5.28 1.86
C LEU A 131 9.77 -4.51 0.66
N GLY A 132 8.69 -3.74 0.85
CA GLY A 132 8.15 -2.84 -0.17
C GLY A 132 9.17 -1.80 -0.64
N TRP A 133 9.92 -1.19 0.29
CA TRP A 133 11.01 -0.28 -0.06
C TRP A 133 12.18 -0.97 -0.77
N LEU A 134 12.54 -2.20 -0.37
CA LEU A 134 13.53 -2.99 -1.12
C LEU A 134 13.06 -3.28 -2.55
N ALA A 135 11.76 -3.49 -2.75
CA ALA A 135 11.21 -3.60 -4.09
C ALA A 135 11.39 -2.30 -4.89
N CYS A 136 11.20 -1.11 -4.29
CA CYS A 136 11.51 0.18 -4.93
C CYS A 136 12.98 0.27 -5.38
N VAL A 137 13.92 -0.13 -4.51
CA VAL A 137 15.35 -0.19 -4.86
C VAL A 137 15.55 -1.11 -6.08
N GLY A 138 14.94 -2.28 -6.06
CA GLY A 138 14.98 -3.23 -7.17
C GLY A 138 14.38 -2.68 -8.47
N VAL A 139 13.28 -1.91 -8.41
CA VAL A 139 12.70 -1.22 -9.58
C VAL A 139 13.72 -0.27 -10.19
N GLY A 140 14.39 0.54 -9.37
CA GLY A 140 15.43 1.47 -9.82
C GLY A 140 16.59 0.75 -10.51
N LEU A 141 17.18 -0.24 -9.86
CA LEU A 141 18.29 -1.03 -10.40
C LEU A 141 17.89 -1.75 -11.70
N ALA A 142 16.74 -2.42 -11.71
CA ALA A 142 16.24 -3.14 -12.88
C ALA A 142 15.89 -2.21 -14.06
N SER A 143 15.70 -0.91 -13.81
CA SER A 143 15.48 0.09 -14.85
C SER A 143 16.79 0.61 -15.44
N MET A 144 17.89 0.58 -14.66
CA MET A 144 19.23 0.97 -15.15
C MET A 144 19.86 -0.09 -16.06
N LEU A 145 19.59 -1.37 -15.78
CA LEU A 145 20.17 -2.51 -16.52
C LEU A 145 19.54 -2.75 -17.91
N ARG A 146 18.49 -2.00 -18.28
CA ARG A 146 17.83 -2.11 -19.59
C ARG A 146 18.20 -1.00 -20.57
N ARG A 147 19.35 -0.38 -20.38
CA ARG A 147 19.94 0.54 -21.37
C ARG A 147 20.62 -0.25 -22.48
#